data_AF-A0A2E0HVV7-F1
#
_entry.id   AF-A0A2E0HVV7-F1
#
_cell.length_a   1.000
_cell.length_b   1.000
_cell.length_c   1.000
_cell.angle_alpha   90.00
_cell.angle_beta   90.00
_cell.angle_gamma   90.00
#
_symmetry.space_group_name_H-M   'P 1'
#
loop_
_entity.id
_entity.type
_entity.pdbx_description
1 polymer ?
#
loop_
_entity_poly.entity_id
_entity_poly.type
_entity_poly.pdbx_seq_one_letter_code
_entity_poly.pdbx_strand_id
1 'polypeptide(L)'
;MNKKEDISKATEELEKIVNNENEKNKFEKILKLEKKYPDDIGILQVISRNYLAAGDNTKALNYLLKAKSIEPMNFSIHYNLGSLHQTFKKDDDAIKFFKKSIELNKDFTNGYNALADLYLKKKNYKETIKYLKDSVKIDFSINNINAISTLALSIVANYFQTKNLIELKDALIYFKKAHELDPSNDKLLKQLISFYHLVGMKNEAVYLSKKRTGVFKI
;
A
#
# COMPACT_ATOMS: atom_id res chain seq x y z
N MET A 1 -10.26 0.98 38.41
CA MET A 1 -10.29 -0.02 37.31
C MET A 1 -8.95 -0.01 36.61
N ASN A 2 -8.42 -1.19 36.29
CA ASN A 2 -7.06 -1.38 35.81
C ASN A 2 -6.99 -1.08 34.31
N LYS A 3 -6.38 0.05 33.92
CA LYS A 3 -6.34 0.55 32.53
C LYS A 3 -5.85 -0.50 31.50
N LYS A 4 -5.00 -1.45 31.92
CA LYS A 4 -4.53 -2.57 31.08
C LYS A 4 -5.59 -3.64 30.81
N GLU A 5 -6.45 -3.93 31.79
CA GLU A 5 -7.54 -4.91 31.63
C GLU A 5 -8.63 -4.37 30.69
N ASP A 6 -8.90 -3.06 30.74
CA ASP A 6 -9.90 -2.44 29.87
C ASP A 6 -9.43 -2.38 28.40
N ILE A 7 -8.14 -2.15 28.14
CA ILE A 7 -7.56 -2.19 26.77
C ILE A 7 -7.64 -3.60 26.17
N SER A 8 -7.34 -4.64 26.96
CA SER A 8 -7.42 -6.04 26.50
C SER A 8 -8.85 -6.40 26.10
N LYS A 9 -9.84 -6.00 26.91
CA LYS A 9 -11.26 -6.24 26.62
C LYS A 9 -11.75 -5.46 25.40
N ALA A 10 -11.36 -4.19 25.26
CA ALA A 10 -11.72 -3.37 24.10
C ALA A 10 -11.22 -4.00 22.79
N THR A 11 -9.97 -4.47 22.78
CA THR A 11 -9.35 -5.14 21.63
C THR A 11 -10.10 -6.41 21.26
N GLU A 12 -10.36 -7.30 22.22
CA GLU A 12 -11.09 -8.56 21.99
C GLU A 12 -12.52 -8.33 21.47
N GLU A 13 -13.25 -7.35 22.04
CA GLU A 13 -14.61 -7.01 21.59
C GLU A 13 -14.59 -6.44 20.17
N LEU A 14 -13.61 -5.58 19.84
CA LEU A 14 -13.45 -5.02 18.51
C LEU A 14 -13.13 -6.11 17.47
N GLU A 15 -12.19 -7.01 17.77
CA GLU A 15 -11.81 -8.10 16.87
C GLU A 15 -12.99 -9.03 16.57
N LYS A 16 -13.80 -9.36 17.59
CA LYS A 16 -15.03 -10.16 17.40
C LYS A 16 -15.99 -9.51 16.40
N ILE A 17 -16.15 -8.19 16.44
CA ILE A 17 -17.03 -7.46 15.52
C ILE A 17 -16.42 -7.42 14.11
N VAL A 18 -15.14 -7.09 14.01
CA VAL A 18 -14.45 -6.91 12.71
C VAL A 18 -14.37 -8.22 11.94
N ASN A 19 -13.99 -9.31 12.62
CA ASN A 19 -13.72 -10.61 11.99
C ASN A 19 -14.99 -11.44 11.71
N ASN A 20 -16.15 -11.07 12.25
CA ASN A 20 -17.39 -11.79 11.98
C ASN A 20 -17.99 -11.37 10.62
N GLU A 21 -17.77 -12.14 9.57
CA GLU A 21 -18.25 -11.83 8.21
C GLU A 21 -19.77 -11.68 8.09
N ASN A 22 -20.54 -12.41 8.90
CA ASN A 22 -22.01 -12.39 8.89
C ASN A 22 -22.60 -11.26 9.75
N GLU A 23 -21.76 -10.47 10.41
CA GLU A 23 -22.21 -9.44 11.32
C GLU A 23 -22.86 -8.28 10.55
N LYS A 24 -24.17 -8.10 10.76
CA LYS A 24 -24.89 -6.93 10.27
C LYS A 24 -24.63 -5.75 11.21
N ASN A 25 -24.65 -4.54 10.66
CA ASN A 25 -24.48 -3.29 11.41
C ASN A 25 -23.16 -3.23 12.22
N LYS A 26 -22.06 -3.81 11.71
CA LYS A 26 -20.72 -3.74 12.34
C LYS A 26 -20.38 -2.34 12.81
N PHE A 27 -20.62 -1.35 11.95
CA PHE A 27 -20.27 0.03 12.26
C PHE A 27 -21.07 0.60 13.44
N GLU A 28 -22.37 0.30 13.55
CA GLU A 28 -23.17 0.71 14.72
C GLU A 28 -22.66 0.08 16.01
N LYS A 29 -22.24 -1.18 15.97
CA LYS A 29 -21.64 -1.86 17.13
C LYS A 29 -20.31 -1.22 17.53
N ILE A 30 -19.46 -0.87 16.55
CA ILE A 30 -18.20 -0.17 16.79
C ILE A 30 -18.45 1.21 17.42
N LEU A 31 -19.47 1.95 16.98
CA LEU A 31 -19.86 3.22 17.60
C LEU A 31 -20.37 3.05 19.04
N LYS A 32 -21.08 1.96 19.35
CA LYS A 32 -21.45 1.63 20.73
C LYS A 32 -20.21 1.28 21.57
N LEU A 33 -19.24 0.59 20.97
CA LEU A 33 -18.00 0.21 21.62
C LEU A 33 -17.14 1.45 21.95
N GLU A 34 -17.12 2.45 21.08
CA GLU A 34 -16.46 3.74 21.36
C GLU A 34 -17.06 4.46 22.57
N LYS A 35 -18.38 4.39 22.79
CA LYS A 35 -18.98 4.95 24.02
C LYS A 35 -18.49 4.25 25.29
N LYS A 36 -18.17 2.96 25.20
CA LYS A 36 -17.65 2.15 26.33
C LYS A 36 -16.15 2.37 26.52
N TYR A 37 -15.41 2.56 25.43
CA TYR A 37 -13.96 2.73 25.40
C TYR A 37 -13.57 3.94 24.52
N PRO A 38 -13.84 5.19 24.97
CA PRO A 38 -13.75 6.38 24.13
C PRO A 38 -12.33 6.73 23.69
N ASP A 39 -11.33 6.28 24.44
CA ASP A 39 -9.92 6.62 24.19
C ASP A 39 -9.12 5.43 23.64
N ASP A 40 -9.79 4.35 23.26
CA ASP A 40 -9.15 3.20 22.63
C ASP A 40 -8.73 3.52 21.19
N ILE A 41 -7.43 3.48 20.92
CA ILE A 41 -6.88 3.85 19.62
C ILE A 41 -7.35 2.92 18.50
N GLY A 42 -7.46 1.62 18.77
CA GLY A 42 -7.92 0.64 17.78
C GLY A 42 -9.33 0.96 17.29
N ILE A 43 -10.24 1.24 18.23
CA ILE A 43 -11.61 1.64 17.95
C ILE A 43 -11.65 2.97 17.18
N LEU A 44 -10.96 4.01 17.66
CA LEU A 44 -10.92 5.32 17.00
C LEU A 44 -10.38 5.21 15.56
N GLN A 45 -9.34 4.39 15.34
CA GLN A 45 -8.79 4.13 14.02
C GLN A 45 -9.78 3.38 13.12
N VAL A 46 -10.44 2.34 13.62
CA VAL A 46 -11.47 1.61 12.83
C VAL A 46 -12.61 2.54 12.45
N ILE A 47 -13.08 3.39 13.37
CA ILE A 47 -14.14 4.37 13.09
C ILE A 47 -13.69 5.36 12.01
N SER A 48 -12.48 5.91 12.16
CA SER A 48 -11.96 6.87 11.17
C SER A 48 -11.86 6.26 9.77
N ARG A 49 -11.44 4.98 9.64
CA ARG A 49 -11.39 4.27 8.35
C ARG A 49 -12.77 4.04 7.76
N ASN A 50 -13.77 3.75 8.59
CA ASN A 50 -15.16 3.61 8.11
C ASN A 50 -15.71 4.94 7.60
N TYR A 51 -15.47 6.05 8.31
CA TYR A 51 -15.87 7.37 7.82
C TYR A 51 -15.11 7.80 6.55
N LEU A 52 -13.82 7.47 6.44
CA LEU A 52 -13.05 7.65 5.19
C LEU A 52 -13.69 6.88 4.03
N ALA A 53 -14.04 5.61 4.22
CA ALA A 53 -14.67 4.79 3.20
C ALA A 53 -16.06 5.32 2.80
N ALA A 54 -16.79 5.92 3.74
CA ALA A 54 -18.07 6.58 3.49
C ALA A 54 -17.95 7.99 2.88
N GLY A 55 -16.73 8.53 2.74
CA GLY A 55 -16.49 9.90 2.26
C GLY A 55 -16.74 11.01 3.28
N ASP A 56 -17.10 10.68 4.52
CA ASP A 56 -17.25 11.64 5.62
C ASP A 56 -15.89 12.01 6.20
N ASN A 57 -15.12 12.76 5.40
CA ASN A 57 -13.74 13.12 5.70
C ASN A 57 -13.61 14.00 6.95
N THR A 58 -14.66 14.75 7.31
CA THR A 58 -14.68 15.61 8.50
C THR A 58 -14.72 14.76 9.77
N LYS A 59 -15.62 13.77 9.86
CA LYS A 59 -15.65 12.87 11.01
C LYS A 59 -14.37 12.04 11.09
N ALA A 60 -13.90 11.52 9.95
CA ALA A 60 -12.63 10.81 9.90
C ALA A 60 -11.47 11.63 10.48
N LEU A 61 -11.37 12.92 10.11
CA LEU A 61 -10.35 13.83 10.66
C LEU A 61 -10.46 13.94 12.18
N ASN A 62 -11.66 14.18 12.70
CA ASN A 62 -11.88 14.35 14.13
C ASN A 62 -11.44 13.12 14.94
N TYR A 63 -11.82 11.92 14.46
CA TYR A 63 -11.40 10.67 15.10
C TYR A 63 -9.88 10.45 15.03
N LEU A 64 -9.24 10.79 13.91
CA LEU A 64 -7.78 10.70 13.79
C LEU A 64 -7.03 11.72 14.65
N LEU A 65 -7.55 12.94 14.79
CA LEU A 65 -6.97 13.96 15.66
C LEU A 65 -7.09 13.55 17.15
N LYS A 66 -8.23 13.00 17.56
CA LYS A 66 -8.40 12.41 18.90
C LYS A 66 -7.43 11.25 19.13
N ALA A 67 -7.32 10.33 18.18
CA ALA A 67 -6.37 9.22 18.27
C ALA A 67 -4.92 9.75 18.38
N LYS A 68 -4.55 10.75 17.57
CA LYS A 68 -3.22 11.37 17.59
C LYS A 68 -2.90 12.06 18.92
N SER A 69 -3.88 12.70 19.57
CA SER A 69 -3.66 13.34 20.87
C SER A 69 -3.38 12.34 21.99
N ILE A 70 -3.88 11.11 21.85
CA ILE A 70 -3.67 10.01 22.80
C ILE A 70 -2.34 9.29 22.51
N GLU A 71 -2.08 8.93 21.25
CA GLU A 71 -0.83 8.27 20.81
C GLU A 71 -0.13 9.03 19.68
N PRO A 72 0.63 10.10 19.99
CA PRO A 72 1.29 10.93 18.97
C PRO A 72 2.45 10.25 18.24
N MET A 73 2.86 9.05 18.66
CA MET A 73 3.97 8.28 18.05
C MET A 73 3.49 7.00 17.36
N ASN A 74 2.18 6.85 17.13
CA ASN A 74 1.62 5.69 16.44
C ASN A 74 1.71 5.86 14.91
N PHE A 75 2.47 4.97 14.25
CA PHE A 75 2.71 5.04 12.80
C PHE A 75 1.43 4.90 11.97
N SER A 76 0.47 4.07 12.41
CA SER A 76 -0.80 3.83 11.71
C SER A 76 -1.69 5.05 11.71
N ILE A 77 -1.65 5.87 12.78
CA ILE A 77 -2.38 7.16 12.83
C ILE A 77 -1.81 8.12 11.79
N HIS A 78 -0.48 8.24 11.72
CA HIS A 78 0.19 9.09 10.74
C HIS A 78 -0.10 8.63 9.32
N TYR A 79 -0.12 7.32 9.06
CA TYR A 79 -0.53 6.78 7.78
C TYR A 79 -1.97 7.18 7.42
N ASN A 80 -2.93 6.97 8.32
CA ASN A 80 -4.33 7.31 8.06
C ASN A 80 -4.55 8.82 7.85
N LEU A 81 -3.83 9.67 8.58
CA LEU A 81 -3.81 11.11 8.34
C LEU A 81 -3.24 11.45 6.96
N GLY A 82 -2.17 10.79 6.54
CA GLY A 82 -1.62 10.92 5.19
C GLY A 82 -2.64 10.58 4.11
N SER A 83 -3.34 9.44 4.26
CA SER A 83 -4.40 9.00 3.34
C SER A 83 -5.56 10.00 3.28
N LEU A 84 -5.98 10.53 4.43
CA LEU A 84 -7.02 11.55 4.50
C LEU A 84 -6.60 12.85 3.76
N HIS A 85 -5.36 13.32 3.99
CA HIS A 85 -4.83 14.49 3.29
C HIS A 85 -4.71 14.26 1.77
N GLN A 86 -4.37 13.04 1.35
CA GLN A 86 -4.37 12.65 -0.06
C GLN A 86 -5.79 12.72 -0.66
N THR A 87 -6.83 12.27 0.05
CA THR A 87 -8.22 12.41 -0.39
C THR A 87 -8.62 13.89 -0.58
N PHE A 88 -8.08 14.78 0.25
CA PHE A 88 -8.23 16.23 0.09
C PHE A 88 -7.34 16.84 -1.00
N LYS A 89 -6.59 16.05 -1.77
CA LYS A 89 -5.59 16.50 -2.76
C LYS A 89 -4.50 17.41 -2.17
N LYS A 90 -4.26 17.30 -0.85
CA LYS A 90 -3.19 18.01 -0.13
C LYS A 90 -1.94 17.14 -0.12
N ASP A 91 -1.37 16.91 -1.30
CA ASP A 91 -0.29 15.94 -1.50
C ASP A 91 0.95 16.23 -0.64
N ASP A 92 1.29 17.50 -0.42
CA ASP A 92 2.48 17.86 0.36
C ASP A 92 2.31 17.56 1.86
N ASP A 93 1.09 17.72 2.39
CA ASP A 93 0.79 17.32 3.76
C ASP A 93 0.72 15.79 3.88
N ALA A 94 0.14 15.12 2.88
CA ALA A 94 0.13 13.67 2.83
C ALA A 94 1.56 13.09 2.86
N ILE A 95 2.48 13.67 2.09
CA ILE A 95 3.90 13.29 2.11
C ILE A 95 4.51 13.43 3.51
N LYS A 96 4.25 14.54 4.23
CA LYS A 96 4.78 14.74 5.59
C LYS A 96 4.29 13.63 6.53
N PHE A 97 3.00 13.33 6.48
CA PHE A 97 2.39 12.30 7.34
C PHE A 97 2.87 10.89 7.00
N PHE A 98 2.97 10.53 5.72
CA PHE A 98 3.50 9.23 5.33
C PHE A 98 4.99 9.07 5.68
N LYS A 99 5.81 10.12 5.49
CA LYS A 99 7.21 10.11 5.95
C LYS A 99 7.31 9.89 7.46
N LYS A 100 6.46 10.55 8.25
CA LYS A 100 6.43 10.34 9.71
C LYS A 100 6.01 8.91 10.07
N SER A 101 5.05 8.34 9.35
CA SER A 101 4.65 6.93 9.54
C SER A 101 5.82 5.97 9.33
N ILE A 102 6.58 6.14 8.25
CA ILE A 102 7.77 5.33 7.95
C ILE A 102 8.90 5.53 8.98
N GLU A 103 9.09 6.77 9.44
CA GLU A 103 10.07 7.07 10.50
C GLU A 103 9.74 6.30 11.79
N LEU A 104 8.46 6.21 12.13
CA LEU A 104 7.96 5.52 13.32
C LEU A 104 7.93 4.00 13.17
N ASN A 105 7.72 3.49 11.95
CA ASN A 105 7.80 2.07 11.64
C ASN A 105 8.44 1.84 10.26
N LYS A 106 9.71 1.45 10.27
CA LYS A 106 10.52 1.24 9.06
C LYS A 106 10.13 0.00 8.27
N ASP A 107 9.37 -0.92 8.87
CA ASP A 107 8.92 -2.17 8.23
C ASP A 107 7.48 -2.04 7.71
N PHE A 108 6.90 -0.83 7.74
CA PHE A 108 5.54 -0.60 7.27
C PHE A 108 5.48 -0.32 5.77
N THR A 109 5.42 -1.39 4.97
CA THR A 109 5.37 -1.39 3.50
C THR A 109 4.34 -0.41 2.93
N ASN A 110 3.15 -0.31 3.52
CA ASN A 110 2.09 0.59 3.04
C ASN A 110 2.47 2.07 3.09
N GLY A 111 3.30 2.49 4.06
CA GLY A 111 3.79 3.86 4.13
C GLY A 111 4.67 4.21 2.94
N TYR A 112 5.59 3.31 2.59
CA TYR A 112 6.47 3.47 1.41
C TYR A 112 5.67 3.45 0.11
N ASN A 113 4.71 2.53 -0.02
CA ASN A 113 3.84 2.43 -1.19
C ASN A 113 3.03 3.72 -1.39
N ALA A 114 2.45 4.28 -0.32
CA ALA A 114 1.67 5.51 -0.41
C ALA A 114 2.52 6.73 -0.82
N LEU A 115 3.77 6.83 -0.34
CA LEU A 115 4.71 7.85 -0.84
C LEU A 115 5.04 7.64 -2.31
N ALA A 116 5.36 6.41 -2.71
CA ALA A 116 5.69 6.08 -4.09
C ALA A 116 4.54 6.45 -5.04
N ASP A 117 3.30 6.17 -4.66
CA ASP A 117 2.10 6.52 -5.42
C ASP A 117 1.93 8.03 -5.60
N LEU A 118 2.19 8.82 -4.54
CA LEU A 118 2.17 10.28 -4.62
C LEU A 118 3.25 10.81 -5.57
N TYR A 119 4.48 10.30 -5.47
CA TYR A 119 5.55 10.70 -6.38
C TYR A 119 5.29 10.25 -7.82
N LEU A 120 4.65 9.09 -8.00
CA LEU A 120 4.30 8.55 -9.31
C LEU A 120 3.24 9.42 -9.99
N LYS A 121 2.22 9.89 -9.25
CA LYS A 121 1.23 10.87 -9.74
C LYS A 121 1.90 12.16 -10.22
N LYS A 122 2.97 12.58 -9.54
CA LYS A 122 3.81 13.74 -9.92
C LYS A 122 4.83 13.41 -11.03
N LYS A 123 4.82 12.19 -11.60
CA LYS A 123 5.79 11.65 -12.57
C LYS A 123 7.26 11.75 -12.09
N ASN A 124 7.48 11.83 -10.78
CA ASN A 124 8.81 11.82 -10.20
C ASN A 124 9.29 10.38 -10.01
N TYR A 125 9.70 9.75 -11.12
CA TYR A 125 10.09 8.35 -11.14
C TYR A 125 11.28 8.05 -10.23
N LYS A 126 12.20 9.01 -10.03
CA LYS A 126 13.35 8.86 -9.14
C LYS A 126 12.93 8.58 -7.69
N GLU A 127 12.04 9.41 -7.14
CA GLU A 127 11.53 9.18 -5.78
C GLU A 127 10.60 7.97 -5.71
N THR A 128 9.78 7.72 -6.74
CA THR A 128 8.96 6.49 -6.81
C THR A 128 9.83 5.24 -6.72
N ILE A 129 10.89 5.14 -7.53
CA ILE A 129 11.83 4.00 -7.52
C ILE A 129 12.46 3.85 -6.14
N LYS A 130 12.90 4.95 -5.51
CA LYS A 130 13.50 4.92 -4.17
C LYS A 130 12.57 4.30 -3.13
N TYR A 131 11.35 4.83 -2.97
CA TYR A 131 10.42 4.33 -1.94
C TYR A 131 9.91 2.92 -2.27
N LEU A 132 9.70 2.57 -3.54
CA LEU A 132 9.32 1.20 -3.90
C LEU A 132 10.46 0.21 -3.71
N LYS A 133 11.73 0.59 -3.95
CA LYS A 133 12.87 -0.27 -3.63
C LYS A 133 12.91 -0.59 -2.14
N ASP A 134 12.62 0.38 -1.27
CA ASP A 134 12.59 0.15 0.18
C ASP A 134 11.36 -0.69 0.60
N SER A 135 10.19 -0.45 0.02
CA SER A 135 9.00 -1.29 0.18
C SER A 135 9.26 -2.76 -0.19
N VAL A 136 9.86 -2.99 -1.36
CA VAL A 136 10.13 -4.32 -1.90
C VAL A 136 11.22 -5.07 -1.13
N LYS A 137 12.17 -4.35 -0.49
CA LYS A 137 13.13 -4.98 0.43
C LYS A 137 12.46 -5.57 1.67
N ILE A 138 11.39 -4.93 2.14
CA ILE A 138 10.62 -5.37 3.32
C ILE A 138 9.70 -6.54 2.93
N ASP A 139 8.97 -6.41 1.83
CA ASP A 139 8.05 -7.44 1.35
C ASP A 139 8.22 -7.68 -0.16
N PHE A 140 8.84 -8.82 -0.50
CA PHE A 140 9.03 -9.31 -1.87
C PHE A 140 8.10 -10.50 -2.21
N SER A 141 6.92 -10.53 -1.60
CA SER A 141 5.90 -11.58 -1.79
C SER A 141 4.71 -11.11 -2.64
N ILE A 142 3.76 -12.03 -2.88
CA ILE A 142 2.51 -11.78 -3.61
C ILE A 142 1.68 -10.64 -2.99
N ASN A 143 1.79 -10.41 -1.68
CA ASN A 143 1.04 -9.36 -0.99
C ASN A 143 1.45 -7.95 -1.43
N ASN A 144 2.69 -7.78 -1.92
CA ASN A 144 3.23 -6.51 -2.39
C ASN A 144 3.46 -6.47 -3.91
N ILE A 145 2.79 -7.36 -4.66
CA ILE A 145 3.00 -7.51 -6.11
C ILE A 145 2.73 -6.24 -6.92
N ASN A 146 1.82 -5.39 -6.44
CA ASN A 146 1.56 -4.09 -7.05
C ASN A 146 2.78 -3.17 -6.95
N ALA A 147 3.47 -3.13 -5.80
CA ALA A 147 4.69 -2.35 -5.64
C ALA A 147 5.83 -2.90 -6.52
N ILE A 148 5.99 -4.23 -6.58
CA ILE A 148 7.00 -4.90 -7.41
C ILE A 148 6.81 -4.55 -8.89
N SER A 149 5.60 -4.72 -9.42
CA SER A 149 5.30 -4.41 -10.82
C SER A 149 5.38 -2.90 -11.12
N THR A 150 4.95 -2.05 -10.19
CA THR A 150 5.05 -0.59 -10.33
C THR A 150 6.49 -0.11 -10.29
N LEU A 151 7.35 -0.74 -9.49
CA LEU A 151 8.79 -0.47 -9.46
C LEU A 151 9.42 -0.77 -10.81
N ALA A 152 9.14 -1.95 -11.37
CA ALA A 152 9.63 -2.34 -12.68
C ALA A 152 9.22 -1.34 -13.78
N LEU A 153 7.95 -0.94 -13.81
CA LEU A 153 7.44 0.06 -14.75
C LEU A 153 8.04 1.45 -14.52
N SER A 154 8.25 1.85 -13.27
CA SER A 154 8.83 3.14 -12.93
C SER A 154 10.30 3.24 -13.36
N ILE A 155 11.06 2.14 -13.24
CA ILE A 155 12.42 2.04 -13.78
C ILE A 155 12.43 2.24 -15.30
N VAL A 156 11.52 1.57 -16.01
CA VAL A 156 11.37 1.74 -17.48
C VAL A 156 11.01 3.19 -17.83
N ALA A 157 10.08 3.80 -17.10
CA ALA A 157 9.70 5.19 -17.31
C ALA A 157 10.87 6.16 -17.04
N ASN A 158 11.64 5.93 -15.97
CA ASN A 158 12.83 6.70 -15.65
C ASN A 158 13.93 6.55 -16.72
N TYR A 159 14.08 5.36 -17.29
CA TYR A 159 15.01 5.13 -18.41
C TYR A 159 14.67 6.01 -19.62
N PHE A 160 13.39 6.20 -19.95
CA PHE A 160 13.03 7.07 -21.08
C PHE A 160 13.44 8.53 -20.85
N GLN A 161 13.55 8.98 -19.60
CA GLN A 161 14.01 10.31 -19.22
C GLN A 161 15.54 10.41 -19.12
N THR A 162 16.19 9.41 -18.52
CA THR A 162 17.62 9.48 -18.12
C THR A 162 18.57 8.76 -19.07
N LYS A 163 18.05 7.85 -19.91
CA LYS A 163 18.82 6.91 -20.73
C LYS A 163 19.80 6.03 -19.94
N ASN A 164 19.58 5.85 -18.63
CA ASN A 164 20.40 5.00 -17.79
C ASN A 164 20.12 3.51 -18.04
N LEU A 165 20.98 2.87 -18.84
CA LEU A 165 20.87 1.46 -19.20
C LEU A 165 21.18 0.49 -18.05
N ILE A 166 21.97 0.92 -17.07
CA ILE A 166 22.34 0.06 -15.92
C ILE A 166 21.09 -0.16 -15.08
N GLU A 167 20.41 0.93 -14.69
CA GLU A 167 19.17 0.83 -13.90
C GLU A 167 18.05 0.14 -14.68
N LEU A 168 17.96 0.33 -16.01
CA LEU A 168 16.96 -0.36 -16.83
C LEU A 168 17.05 -1.89 -16.70
N LYS A 169 18.26 -2.44 -16.63
CA LYS A 169 18.45 -3.90 -16.53
C LYS A 169 17.90 -4.47 -15.21
N ASP A 170 17.89 -3.68 -14.14
CA ASP A 170 17.33 -4.09 -12.84
C ASP A 170 15.82 -4.36 -12.93
N ALA A 171 15.10 -3.69 -13.85
CA ALA A 171 13.66 -3.90 -14.04
C ALA A 171 13.31 -5.36 -14.36
N LEU A 172 14.24 -6.11 -14.99
CA LEU A 172 14.02 -7.51 -15.33
C LEU A 172 13.77 -8.38 -14.09
N ILE A 173 14.48 -8.11 -12.99
CA ILE A 173 14.35 -8.83 -11.72
C ILE A 173 12.91 -8.71 -11.22
N TYR A 174 12.37 -7.49 -11.23
CA TYR A 174 11.05 -7.19 -10.71
C TYR A 174 9.93 -7.69 -11.65
N PHE A 175 10.07 -7.58 -12.97
CA PHE A 175 9.09 -8.14 -13.91
C PHE A 175 9.02 -9.67 -13.81
N LYS A 176 10.18 -10.35 -13.72
CA LYS A 176 10.22 -11.79 -13.52
C LYS A 176 9.59 -12.19 -12.20
N LYS A 177 9.92 -11.50 -11.10
CA LYS A 177 9.35 -11.82 -9.79
C LYS A 177 7.84 -11.63 -9.77
N ALA A 178 7.33 -10.52 -10.31
CA ALA A 178 5.89 -10.29 -10.37
C ALA A 178 5.17 -11.40 -11.15
N HIS A 179 5.71 -11.84 -12.29
CA HIS A 179 5.13 -12.97 -13.03
C HIS A 179 5.26 -14.31 -12.29
N GLU A 180 6.36 -14.56 -11.58
CA GLU A 180 6.55 -15.78 -10.78
C GLU A 180 5.55 -15.86 -9.61
N LEU A 181 5.28 -14.72 -8.95
CA LEU A 181 4.36 -14.65 -7.82
C LEU A 181 2.89 -14.85 -8.26
N ASP A 182 2.52 -14.40 -9.45
CA ASP A 182 1.20 -14.62 -10.03
C ASP A 182 1.29 -14.99 -11.53
N PRO A 183 1.58 -16.27 -11.85
CA PRO A 183 1.77 -16.73 -13.23
C PRO A 183 0.49 -16.67 -14.07
N SER A 184 -0.68 -16.68 -13.40
CA SER A 184 -2.00 -16.62 -14.02
C SER A 184 -2.39 -15.22 -14.52
N ASN A 185 -1.68 -14.19 -14.05
CA ASN A 185 -2.00 -12.81 -14.33
C ASN A 185 -1.45 -12.36 -15.68
N ASP A 186 -2.35 -12.36 -16.66
CA ASP A 186 -2.07 -11.96 -18.05
C ASP A 186 -1.44 -10.57 -18.16
N LYS A 187 -1.80 -9.64 -17.25
CA LYS A 187 -1.23 -8.28 -17.23
C LYS A 187 0.26 -8.31 -16.89
N LEU A 188 0.67 -9.07 -15.88
CA LEU A 188 2.07 -9.18 -15.47
C LEU A 188 2.91 -9.91 -16.52
N LEU A 189 2.34 -10.95 -17.15
CA LEU A 189 2.98 -11.64 -18.27
C LEU A 189 3.19 -10.70 -19.48
N LYS A 190 2.17 -9.90 -19.84
CA LYS A 190 2.28 -8.87 -20.89
C LYS A 190 3.37 -7.85 -20.58
N GLN A 191 3.48 -7.41 -19.32
CA GLN A 191 4.51 -6.47 -18.89
C GLN A 191 5.91 -7.04 -19.10
N LEU A 192 6.14 -8.29 -18.69
CA LEU A 192 7.43 -8.98 -18.89
C LEU A 192 7.76 -9.18 -20.38
N ILE A 193 6.79 -9.60 -21.20
CA ILE A 193 6.96 -9.73 -22.66
C ILE A 193 7.32 -8.36 -23.29
N SER A 194 6.60 -7.31 -22.91
CA SER A 194 6.84 -5.96 -23.42
C SER A 194 8.23 -5.46 -23.02
N PHE A 195 8.67 -5.77 -21.80
CA PHE A 195 10.02 -5.47 -21.36
C PHE A 195 11.08 -6.23 -22.16
N TYR A 196 10.89 -7.52 -22.43
CA TYR A 196 11.82 -8.28 -23.28
C TYR A 196 11.93 -7.70 -24.70
N HIS A 197 10.84 -7.26 -25.30
CA HIS A 197 10.88 -6.53 -26.56
C HIS A 197 11.69 -5.24 -26.46
N LEU A 198 11.49 -4.45 -25.39
CA LEU A 198 12.21 -3.21 -25.15
C LEU A 198 13.73 -3.41 -25.07
N VAL A 199 14.19 -4.46 -24.38
CA VAL A 199 15.63 -4.73 -24.17
C VAL A 199 16.25 -5.65 -25.24
N GLY A 200 15.51 -5.97 -26.30
CA GLY A 200 16.01 -6.78 -27.42
C GLY A 200 16.09 -8.29 -27.17
N MET A 201 15.51 -8.79 -26.08
CA MET A 201 15.41 -10.22 -25.73
C MET A 201 14.29 -10.90 -26.52
N LYS A 202 14.46 -10.97 -27.84
CA LYS A 202 13.40 -11.40 -28.78
C LYS A 202 12.99 -12.86 -28.59
N ASN A 203 13.93 -13.74 -28.26
CA ASN A 203 13.64 -15.17 -28.12
C ASN A 203 12.72 -15.43 -26.92
N GLU A 204 13.01 -14.80 -25.79
CA GLU A 204 12.23 -14.88 -24.56
C GLU A 204 10.85 -14.27 -24.74
N ALA A 205 10.76 -13.13 -25.44
CA ALA A 205 9.48 -12.50 -25.77
C ALA A 205 8.61 -13.40 -26.64
N VAL A 206 9.17 -14.00 -27.70
CA VAL A 206 8.45 -14.92 -28.60
C VAL A 206 8.03 -16.19 -27.87
N TYR A 207 8.91 -16.79 -27.06
CA TYR A 207 8.61 -17.98 -26.27
C TYR A 207 7.42 -17.74 -25.34
N LEU A 208 7.46 -16.68 -24.53
CA LEU A 208 6.37 -16.35 -23.61
C LEU A 208 5.09 -15.97 -24.35
N SER A 209 5.18 -15.27 -25.48
CA SER A 209 4.01 -14.91 -26.30
C SER A 209 3.31 -16.15 -26.86
N LYS A 210 4.06 -17.14 -27.36
CA LYS A 210 3.50 -18.39 -27.87
C LYS A 210 2.93 -19.28 -26.77
N LYS A 211 3.57 -19.32 -25.59
CA LYS A 211 3.04 -20.00 -24.40
C LYS A 211 1.71 -19.39 -23.96
N ARG A 212 1.64 -18.05 -23.97
CA ARG A 212 0.44 -17.27 -23.63
C ARG A 212 -0.75 -17.52 -24.57
N THR A 213 -0.52 -17.66 -25.88
CA THR A 213 -1.58 -17.92 -26.87
C THR A 213 -1.95 -19.40 -27.03
N GLY A 214 -1.33 -20.31 -26.25
CA GLY A 214 -1.60 -21.75 -26.31
C GLY A 214 -1.01 -22.45 -27.55
N VAL A 215 -0.14 -21.79 -28.31
CA VAL A 215 0.54 -22.36 -29.49
C VAL A 215 1.60 -23.38 -29.08
N PHE A 216 2.11 -23.30 -27.85
CA PHE A 216 2.85 -24.39 -27.19
C PHE A 216 1.97 -25.00 -26.09
N LYS A 217 1.26 -26.09 -26.39
CA LYS A 217 0.88 -27.08 -25.38
C LYS A 217 2.05 -28.07 -25.29
N ILE A 218 2.68 -28.17 -24.12
CA ILE A 218 3.65 -29.23 -23.80
C ILE A 218 2.84 -30.47 -23.43
#